data_AF-A0A817FVM9-F1
#
_entry.id   AF-A0A817FVM9-F1
#
_cell.length_a   1.000
_cell.length_b   1.000
_cell.length_c   1.000
_cell.angle_alpha   90.00
_cell.angle_beta   90.00
_cell.angle_gamma   90.00
#
_symmetry.space_group_name_H-M   'P 1'
#
loop_
_entity.id
_entity.type
_entity.pdbx_description
1 polymer ?
#
loop_
_entity_poly.entity_id
_entity_poly.type
_entity_poly.pdbx_seq_one_letter_code
_entity_poly.pdbx_strand_id
1 'polypeptide(L)'
;MKNIVPDLSRKLCKLLLSKYRQKTTDIIDDANESYGSYEDFIQGQCSSKEDKITELLKLKSEDMLNSFLLAKAWLHHDILYHVMSYRYRVEHGLSDRREKEIAIPFRGKNLPSEKSEFSHSDIMIGFTILSYLYRGLNFEQVKRGLLNLKNDPKQNRDSVLQKWVQENKKWIDEIIEEKEEFPEWLKSFKTLDLEDDNRIEKVHLYLSRNFNFIEYYLSNFTFQNIKHYKKKLTGNAHTLAGEGETKGFSGTDDRNDTMPESVVPERLSSQSGTNGKMLHILSREINS
;
A
#
# COMPACT_ATOMS: atom_id res chain seq x y z
N MET A 1 -1.07 -28.77 6.61
CA MET A 1 -1.30 -27.34 6.95
C MET A 1 -2.57 -26.90 6.24
N LYS A 2 -3.66 -26.62 6.96
CA LYS A 2 -4.87 -26.04 6.34
C LYS A 2 -4.48 -24.67 5.79
N ASN A 3 -4.64 -24.47 4.48
CA ASN A 3 -4.57 -23.16 3.86
C ASN A 3 -5.47 -22.22 4.65
N ILE A 4 -4.90 -21.23 5.34
CA ILE A 4 -5.66 -20.15 5.94
C ILE A 4 -6.28 -19.41 4.76
N VAL A 5 -7.59 -19.62 4.59
CA VAL A 5 -8.30 -19.25 3.38
C VAL A 5 -8.34 -17.72 3.23
N PRO A 6 -8.21 -17.17 2.00
CA PRO A 6 -8.49 -15.76 1.66
C PRO A 6 -9.93 -15.27 1.96
N ASP A 7 -10.72 -16.05 2.69
CA ASP A 7 -12.16 -15.87 2.88
C ASP A 7 -12.48 -14.76 3.89
N LEU A 8 -11.63 -14.53 4.90
CA LEU A 8 -11.85 -13.43 5.84
C LEU A 8 -11.70 -12.07 5.17
N SER A 9 -10.63 -11.88 4.37
CA SER A 9 -10.39 -10.63 3.64
C SER A 9 -11.51 -10.37 2.62
N ARG A 10 -11.96 -11.42 1.92
CA ARG A 10 -13.10 -11.32 1.01
C ARG A 10 -14.40 -11.01 1.75
N LYS A 11 -14.67 -11.65 2.89
CA LYS A 11 -15.84 -11.38 3.73
C LYS A 11 -15.82 -9.96 4.30
N LEU A 12 -14.66 -9.46 4.73
CA LEU A 12 -14.48 -8.11 5.22
C LEU A 12 -14.72 -7.08 4.11
N CYS A 13 -14.14 -7.27 2.92
CA CYS A 13 -14.42 -6.39 1.77
C CYS A 13 -15.92 -6.38 1.43
N LYS A 14 -16.56 -7.56 1.39
CA LYS A 14 -18.01 -7.66 1.18
C LYS A 14 -18.81 -6.97 2.28
N LEU A 15 -18.39 -7.09 3.55
CA LEU A 15 -19.04 -6.43 4.68
C LEU A 15 -18.92 -4.91 4.56
N LEU A 16 -17.73 -4.39 4.26
CA LEU A 16 -17.50 -2.96 4.06
C LEU A 16 -18.38 -2.43 2.93
N LEU A 17 -18.36 -3.08 1.76
CA LEU A 17 -19.25 -2.76 0.63
C LEU A 17 -20.73 -2.79 1.05
N SER A 18 -21.15 -3.80 1.83
CA SER A 18 -22.54 -3.90 2.29
C SER A 18 -22.96 -2.80 3.26
N LYS A 19 -22.03 -2.21 4.03
CA LYS A 19 -22.34 -1.09 4.94
C LYS A 19 -22.56 0.23 4.22
N TYR A 20 -22.02 0.40 3.00
CA TYR A 20 -22.32 1.55 2.15
C TYR A 20 -23.76 1.55 1.61
N ARG A 21 -24.47 0.41 1.64
CA ARG A 21 -25.84 0.27 1.14
C ARG A 21 -26.95 0.95 1.95
N GLN A 22 -26.64 1.58 3.08
CA GLN A 22 -27.68 2.10 3.97
C GLN A 22 -28.23 3.47 3.55
N LYS A 23 -27.54 4.21 2.68
CA LYS A 23 -28.03 5.44 2.05
C LYS A 23 -27.44 5.59 0.64
N THR A 24 -28.23 5.26 -0.38
CA THR A 24 -27.89 5.55 -1.77
C THR A 24 -28.24 6.99 -2.09
N THR A 25 -27.25 7.78 -2.45
CA THR A 25 -27.47 9.12 -3.01
C THR A 25 -27.20 9.04 -4.50
N ASP A 26 -28.21 9.41 -5.28
CA ASP A 26 -28.14 9.41 -6.73
C ASP A 26 -27.23 10.55 -7.21
N ILE A 27 -26.48 10.26 -8.27
CA ILE A 27 -25.68 11.23 -8.99
C ILE A 27 -26.59 11.85 -10.04
N ILE A 28 -27.06 13.05 -9.75
CA ILE A 28 -27.98 13.80 -10.59
C ILE A 28 -27.26 15.06 -11.06
N ASP A 29 -27.42 15.43 -12.34
CA ASP A 29 -26.96 16.71 -12.88
C ASP A 29 -27.99 17.84 -12.68
N ASP A 30 -27.62 19.06 -13.09
CA ASP A 30 -28.50 20.24 -12.98
C ASP A 30 -29.75 20.14 -13.88
N ALA A 31 -29.75 19.24 -14.86
CA ALA A 31 -30.89 18.93 -15.73
C ALA A 31 -31.79 17.80 -15.17
N ASN A 32 -31.50 17.34 -13.95
CA ASN A 32 -32.20 16.26 -13.26
C ASN A 32 -32.06 14.88 -13.95
N GLU A 33 -31.02 14.68 -14.78
CA GLU A 33 -30.66 13.39 -15.35
C GLU A 33 -29.89 12.56 -14.32
N SER A 34 -30.27 11.28 -14.16
CA SER A 34 -29.60 10.36 -13.24
C SER A 34 -28.49 9.55 -13.93
N TYR A 35 -27.33 9.49 -13.28
CA TYR A 35 -26.13 8.77 -13.71
C TYR A 35 -25.87 7.50 -12.88
N GLY A 36 -26.84 7.08 -12.07
CA GLY A 36 -26.70 6.02 -11.08
C GLY A 36 -26.34 6.58 -9.71
N SER A 37 -26.12 5.72 -8.72
CA SER A 37 -25.74 6.12 -7.37
C SER A 37 -24.21 6.23 -7.20
N TYR A 38 -23.77 6.89 -6.14
CA TYR A 38 -22.37 6.86 -5.74
C TYR A 38 -21.84 5.45 -5.46
N GLU A 39 -22.69 4.53 -5.00
CA GLU A 39 -22.32 3.13 -4.79
C GLU A 39 -22.08 2.43 -6.14
N ASP A 40 -22.96 2.66 -7.12
CA ASP A 40 -22.83 2.09 -8.47
C ASP A 40 -21.55 2.56 -9.15
N PHE A 41 -21.18 3.83 -8.94
CA PHE A 41 -19.91 4.38 -9.41
C PHE A 41 -18.71 3.68 -8.78
N ILE A 42 -18.68 3.53 -7.45
CA ILE A 42 -17.60 2.84 -6.73
C ILE A 42 -17.51 1.37 -7.16
N GLN A 43 -18.65 0.71 -7.41
CA GLN A 43 -18.71 -0.69 -7.84
C GLN A 43 -18.42 -0.90 -9.34
N GLY A 44 -18.14 0.16 -10.09
CA GLY A 44 -17.86 0.09 -11.53
C GLY A 44 -19.07 -0.30 -12.38
N GLN A 45 -20.28 -0.05 -11.91
CA GLN A 45 -21.52 -0.32 -12.64
C GLN A 45 -21.90 0.81 -13.62
N CYS A 46 -21.28 2.00 -13.47
CA CYS A 46 -21.54 3.18 -14.29
C CYS A 46 -20.51 3.41 -15.42
N SER A 47 -19.86 2.37 -15.96
CA SER A 47 -18.71 2.52 -16.88
C SER A 47 -19.00 3.35 -18.14
N SER A 48 -20.22 3.34 -18.66
CA SER A 48 -20.61 4.12 -19.84
C SER A 48 -20.78 5.62 -19.58
N LYS A 49 -20.91 6.01 -18.30
CA LYS A 49 -21.20 7.38 -17.85
C LYS A 49 -20.06 7.97 -16.99
N GLU A 50 -18.94 7.26 -16.90
CA GLU A 50 -17.86 7.54 -15.96
C GLU A 50 -17.21 8.91 -16.15
N ASP A 51 -16.97 9.33 -17.40
CA ASP A 51 -16.40 10.65 -17.70
C ASP A 51 -17.30 11.78 -17.18
N LYS A 52 -18.61 11.69 -17.44
CA LYS A 52 -19.60 12.66 -16.97
C LYS A 52 -19.70 12.70 -15.45
N ILE A 53 -19.71 11.53 -14.79
CA ILE A 53 -19.73 11.46 -13.32
C ILE A 53 -18.48 12.11 -12.73
N THR A 54 -17.32 11.87 -13.33
CA THR A 54 -16.04 12.45 -12.93
C THR A 54 -16.07 13.98 -13.05
N GLU A 55 -16.61 14.51 -14.15
CA GLU A 55 -16.80 15.96 -14.34
C GLU A 55 -17.77 16.55 -13.32
N LEU A 56 -18.92 15.93 -13.08
CA LEU A 56 -19.89 16.38 -12.07
C LEU A 56 -19.30 16.40 -10.66
N LEU A 57 -18.57 15.35 -10.28
CA LEU A 57 -17.87 15.29 -9.00
C LEU A 57 -16.81 16.37 -8.88
N LYS A 58 -16.05 16.61 -9.97
CA LYS A 58 -15.04 17.67 -10.01
C LYS A 58 -15.65 19.06 -9.81
N LEU A 59 -16.82 19.32 -10.41
CA LEU A 59 -17.56 20.58 -10.24
C LEU A 59 -18.03 20.79 -8.80
N LYS A 60 -18.40 19.71 -8.09
CA LYS A 60 -18.78 19.80 -6.67
C LYS A 60 -17.58 20.06 -5.76
N SER A 61 -16.53 19.24 -5.90
CA SER A 61 -15.28 19.37 -5.14
C SER A 61 -14.23 18.38 -5.65
N GLU A 62 -13.01 18.85 -5.84
CA GLU A 62 -11.88 18.00 -6.23
C GLU A 62 -11.55 16.94 -5.16
N ASP A 63 -11.67 17.27 -3.87
CA ASP A 63 -11.46 16.32 -2.77
C ASP A 63 -12.51 15.22 -2.73
N MET A 64 -13.76 15.57 -3.04
CA MET A 64 -14.85 14.60 -3.16
C MET A 64 -14.58 13.64 -4.31
N LEU A 65 -14.20 14.16 -5.48
CA LEU A 65 -13.81 13.34 -6.62
C LEU A 65 -12.68 12.37 -6.25
N ASN A 66 -11.61 12.88 -5.67
CA ASN A 66 -10.45 12.07 -5.27
C ASN A 66 -10.85 10.96 -4.29
N SER A 67 -11.74 11.25 -3.34
CA SER A 67 -12.25 10.27 -2.38
C SER A 67 -13.03 9.14 -3.06
N PHE A 68 -13.89 9.47 -4.04
CA PHE A 68 -14.63 8.46 -4.80
C PHE A 68 -13.75 7.64 -5.73
N LEU A 69 -12.77 8.26 -6.40
CA LEU A 69 -11.79 7.56 -7.23
C LEU A 69 -10.92 6.62 -6.39
N LEU A 70 -10.49 7.05 -5.20
CA LEU A 70 -9.77 6.20 -4.25
C LEU A 70 -10.65 5.03 -3.79
N ALA A 71 -11.90 5.28 -3.41
CA ALA A 71 -12.83 4.23 -3.01
C ALA A 71 -13.03 3.20 -4.14
N LYS A 72 -13.24 3.67 -5.38
CA LYS A 72 -13.35 2.80 -6.56
C LYS A 72 -12.08 1.99 -6.78
N ALA A 73 -10.90 2.62 -6.76
CA ALA A 73 -9.63 1.93 -6.93
C ALA A 73 -9.41 0.85 -5.87
N TRP A 74 -9.68 1.17 -4.60
CA TRP A 74 -9.41 0.25 -3.50
C TRP A 74 -10.44 -0.89 -3.39
N LEU A 75 -11.70 -0.62 -3.72
CA LEU A 75 -12.79 -1.59 -3.54
C LEU A 75 -13.12 -2.36 -4.81
N HIS A 76 -13.26 -1.69 -5.96
CA HIS A 76 -13.67 -2.35 -7.21
C HIS A 76 -12.49 -2.99 -7.95
N HIS A 77 -11.31 -2.37 -7.96
CA HIS A 77 -10.12 -2.96 -8.56
C HIS A 77 -9.36 -3.89 -7.60
N ASP A 78 -10.03 -4.39 -6.55
CA ASP A 78 -9.54 -5.41 -5.62
C ASP A 78 -8.22 -5.09 -4.90
N ILE A 79 -7.74 -3.82 -4.89
CA ILE A 79 -6.49 -3.46 -4.20
C ILE A 79 -6.60 -3.78 -2.71
N LEU A 80 -7.72 -3.42 -2.07
CA LEU A 80 -7.94 -3.73 -0.65
C LEU A 80 -7.92 -5.24 -0.40
N TYR A 81 -8.60 -6.01 -1.25
CA TYR A 81 -8.62 -7.47 -1.15
C TYR A 81 -7.21 -8.06 -1.32
N HIS A 82 -6.48 -7.60 -2.33
CA HIS A 82 -5.11 -8.02 -2.61
C HIS A 82 -4.21 -7.76 -1.40
N VAL A 83 -4.18 -6.53 -0.89
CA VAL A 83 -3.32 -6.15 0.24
C VAL A 83 -3.70 -6.96 1.49
N MET A 84 -4.98 -7.11 1.78
CA MET A 84 -5.48 -7.88 2.93
C MET A 84 -5.26 -9.40 2.81
N SER A 85 -4.97 -9.92 1.62
CA SER A 85 -4.75 -11.36 1.41
C SER A 85 -3.30 -11.78 1.62
N TYR A 86 -2.36 -10.84 1.65
CA TYR A 86 -0.94 -11.13 1.85
C TYR A 86 -0.59 -11.29 3.32
N ARG A 87 0.36 -12.18 3.61
CA ARG A 87 0.79 -12.46 4.98
C ARG A 87 1.91 -11.53 5.40
N TYR A 88 1.67 -10.81 6.49
CA TYR A 88 2.65 -9.99 7.17
C TYR A 88 3.86 -10.82 7.63
N ARG A 89 5.07 -10.28 7.41
CA ARG A 89 6.39 -10.90 7.68
C ARG A 89 6.67 -12.20 6.93
N VAL A 90 5.89 -12.53 5.91
CA VAL A 90 6.18 -13.64 4.98
C VAL A 90 6.27 -13.13 3.55
N GLU A 91 5.35 -12.25 3.16
CA GLU A 91 5.27 -11.71 1.80
C GLU A 91 5.55 -10.20 1.78
N HIS A 92 5.20 -9.49 2.85
CA HIS A 92 5.47 -8.06 3.01
C HIS A 92 5.81 -7.72 4.47
N GLY A 93 6.46 -6.58 4.68
CA GLY A 93 6.70 -6.05 6.02
C GLY A 93 7.67 -4.87 6.02
N LEU A 94 7.98 -4.37 7.21
CA LEU A 94 9.00 -3.34 7.41
C LEU A 94 10.36 -3.99 7.68
N SER A 95 11.43 -3.26 7.39
CA SER A 95 12.78 -3.62 7.82
C SER A 95 13.45 -2.46 8.52
N ASP A 96 14.16 -2.77 9.60
CA ASP A 96 14.94 -1.82 10.39
C ASP A 96 16.37 -1.63 9.82
N ARG A 97 16.73 -2.36 8.76
CA ARG A 97 18.05 -2.28 8.10
C ARG A 97 18.12 -1.25 6.97
N ARG A 98 17.04 -0.51 6.75
CA ARG A 98 16.92 0.50 5.69
C ARG A 98 16.37 1.80 6.25
N GLU A 99 16.80 2.89 5.63
CA GLU A 99 16.35 4.24 6.01
C GLU A 99 14.89 4.48 5.62
N LYS A 100 14.44 3.95 4.46
CA LYS A 100 13.05 4.16 4.03
C LYS A 100 12.09 3.31 4.86
N GLU A 101 11.18 3.99 5.53
CA GLU A 101 10.17 3.45 6.44
C GLU A 101 8.92 2.88 5.74
N ILE A 102 9.08 2.28 4.56
CA ILE A 102 8.00 1.72 3.74
C ILE A 102 8.01 0.19 3.76
N ALA A 103 6.86 -0.43 3.53
CA ALA A 103 6.79 -1.88 3.40
C ALA A 103 7.50 -2.38 2.14
N ILE A 104 8.18 -3.52 2.28
CA ILE A 104 8.99 -4.14 1.25
C ILE A 104 8.63 -5.61 1.09
N PRO A 105 8.95 -6.23 -0.07
CA PRO A 105 8.74 -7.66 -0.28
C PRO A 105 9.61 -8.51 0.66
N PHE A 106 9.08 -9.64 1.10
CA PHE A 106 9.81 -10.66 1.85
C PHE A 106 10.03 -11.88 0.95
N ARG A 107 11.22 -12.49 1.06
CA ARG A 107 11.58 -13.73 0.34
C ARG A 107 11.07 -14.98 1.06
N GLY A 108 10.66 -14.81 2.32
CA GLY A 108 10.20 -15.87 3.20
C GLY A 108 9.94 -15.31 4.59
N LYS A 109 9.63 -16.20 5.53
CA LYS A 109 9.30 -15.82 6.91
C LYS A 109 10.46 -15.04 7.54
N ASN A 110 10.17 -13.81 7.97
CA ASN A 110 11.11 -12.88 8.59
C ASN A 110 12.35 -12.56 7.74
N LEU A 111 12.29 -12.76 6.41
CA LEU A 111 13.40 -12.54 5.51
C LEU A 111 13.08 -11.41 4.52
N PRO A 112 13.29 -10.13 4.91
CA PRO A 112 13.06 -8.99 4.04
C PRO A 112 14.01 -8.99 2.83
N SER A 113 13.50 -8.57 1.66
CA SER A 113 14.31 -8.28 0.49
C SER A 113 14.66 -6.79 0.47
N GLU A 114 15.70 -6.40 1.21
CA GLU A 114 16.02 -4.98 1.50
C GLU A 114 16.17 -4.09 0.26
N LYS A 115 16.66 -4.66 -0.84
CA LYS A 115 16.89 -3.95 -2.10
C LYS A 115 15.65 -3.90 -3.00
N SER A 116 14.54 -4.51 -2.59
CA SER A 116 13.31 -4.59 -3.37
C SER A 116 12.28 -3.58 -2.87
N GLU A 117 11.45 -3.10 -3.79
CA GLU A 117 10.29 -2.25 -3.53
C GLU A 117 9.11 -2.74 -4.36
N PHE A 118 7.90 -2.47 -3.91
CA PHE A 118 6.70 -2.80 -4.69
C PHE A 118 6.55 -1.82 -5.85
N SER A 119 6.20 -2.34 -7.03
CA SER A 119 6.11 -1.55 -8.26
C SER A 119 4.82 -0.71 -8.36
N HIS A 120 3.77 -1.10 -7.64
CA HIS A 120 2.48 -0.42 -7.60
C HIS A 120 2.39 0.40 -6.30
N SER A 121 2.19 1.71 -6.44
CA SER A 121 2.17 2.65 -5.30
C SER A 121 1.08 2.35 -4.30
N ASP A 122 -0.15 2.08 -4.74
CA ASP A 122 -1.27 1.81 -3.82
C ASP A 122 -1.07 0.53 -3.02
N ILE A 123 -0.51 -0.52 -3.63
CA ILE A 123 -0.16 -1.76 -2.95
C ILE A 123 0.93 -1.50 -1.90
N MET A 124 1.96 -0.73 -2.25
CA MET A 124 3.02 -0.33 -1.31
C MET A 124 2.45 0.47 -0.13
N ILE A 125 1.56 1.43 -0.39
CA ILE A 125 0.89 2.25 0.64
C ILE A 125 0.08 1.33 1.56
N GLY A 126 -0.73 0.43 0.99
CA GLY A 126 -1.54 -0.52 1.77
C GLY A 126 -0.71 -1.44 2.64
N PHE A 127 0.35 -2.02 2.10
CA PHE A 127 1.27 -2.85 2.89
C PHE A 127 2.01 -2.06 3.94
N THR A 128 2.33 -0.78 3.68
CA THR A 128 2.97 0.10 4.66
C THR A 128 2.01 0.33 5.83
N ILE A 129 0.78 0.78 5.56
CA ILE A 129 -0.25 0.98 6.59
C ILE A 129 -0.44 -0.30 7.40
N LEU A 130 -0.71 -1.44 6.74
CA LEU A 130 -0.91 -2.71 7.44
C LEU A 130 0.31 -3.13 8.26
N SER A 131 1.52 -2.94 7.75
CA SER A 131 2.73 -3.30 8.50
C SER A 131 2.87 -2.49 9.78
N TYR A 132 2.51 -1.20 9.77
CA TYR A 132 2.49 -0.36 10.97
C TYR A 132 1.35 -0.72 11.91
N LEU A 133 0.18 -1.08 11.39
CA LEU A 133 -0.93 -1.56 12.22
C LEU A 133 -0.59 -2.90 12.91
N TYR A 134 0.12 -3.80 12.24
CA TYR A 134 0.56 -5.07 12.84
C TYR A 134 1.74 -4.92 13.80
N ARG A 135 2.73 -4.09 13.46
CA ARG A 135 3.95 -3.92 14.26
C ARG A 135 3.78 -2.92 15.39
N GLY A 136 3.06 -1.84 15.13
CA GLY A 136 3.19 -0.58 15.84
C GLY A 136 4.42 0.23 15.39
N LEU A 137 4.48 1.46 15.89
CA LEU A 137 5.68 2.30 15.86
C LEU A 137 6.73 1.72 16.81
N ASN A 138 8.01 1.79 16.43
CA ASN A 138 9.09 1.49 17.38
C ASN A 138 9.35 2.68 18.32
N PHE A 139 10.20 2.48 19.33
CA PHE A 139 10.54 3.49 20.34
C PHE A 139 10.98 4.84 19.73
N GLU A 140 11.96 4.80 18.81
CA GLU A 140 12.48 5.99 18.13
C GLU A 140 11.41 6.70 17.30
N GLN A 141 10.54 5.94 16.66
CA GLN A 141 9.44 6.48 15.87
C GLN A 141 8.40 7.18 16.77
N VAL A 142 8.09 6.61 17.93
CA VAL A 142 7.23 7.26 18.94
C VAL A 142 7.85 8.55 19.44
N LYS A 143 9.13 8.52 19.87
CA LYS A 143 9.86 9.70 20.35
C LYS A 143 9.88 10.81 19.30
N ARG A 144 10.21 10.48 18.06
CA ARG A 144 10.22 11.41 16.93
C ARG A 144 8.85 12.01 16.63
N GLY A 145 7.81 11.17 16.64
CA GLY A 145 6.43 11.62 16.42
C GLY A 145 5.95 12.61 17.48
N LEU A 146 6.23 12.33 18.76
CA LEU A 146 5.88 13.20 19.88
C LEU A 146 6.66 14.51 19.86
N LEU A 147 7.96 14.47 19.54
CA LEU A 147 8.77 15.67 19.41
C LEU A 147 8.25 16.59 18.30
N ASN A 148 7.85 16.03 17.17
CA ASN A 148 7.25 16.79 16.09
C ASN A 148 5.90 17.38 16.47
N LEU A 149 5.04 16.62 17.16
CA LEU A 149 3.76 17.15 17.67
C LEU A 149 3.97 18.27 18.71
N LYS A 150 4.99 18.14 19.57
CA LYS A 150 5.36 19.19 20.54
C LYS A 150 5.82 20.46 19.85
N ASN A 151 6.47 20.36 18.70
CA ASN A 151 7.00 21.52 17.98
C ASN A 151 6.00 22.12 16.99
N ASP A 152 4.90 21.44 16.69
CA ASP A 152 3.86 21.94 15.78
C ASP A 152 3.08 23.10 16.43
N PRO A 153 3.13 24.33 15.86
CA PRO A 153 2.40 25.48 16.38
C PRO A 153 0.92 25.49 15.97
N LYS A 154 0.51 24.68 14.99
CA LYS A 154 -0.84 24.70 14.42
C LYS A 154 -1.83 23.80 15.15
N GLN A 155 -1.34 22.81 15.90
CA GLN A 155 -2.18 21.83 16.58
C GLN A 155 -2.29 22.11 18.07
N ASN A 156 -3.48 21.86 18.63
CA ASN A 156 -3.65 21.79 20.08
C ASN A 156 -3.06 20.47 20.58
N ARG A 157 -1.73 20.44 20.72
CA ARG A 157 -0.91 19.26 21.04
C ARG A 157 -1.41 18.46 22.24
N ASP A 158 -1.83 19.13 23.31
CA ASP A 158 -2.31 18.47 24.53
C ASP A 158 -3.67 17.80 24.29
N SER A 159 -4.58 18.49 23.58
CA SER A 159 -5.88 17.91 23.22
C SER A 159 -5.74 16.70 22.30
N VAL A 160 -4.82 16.75 21.33
CA VAL A 160 -4.53 15.64 20.41
C VAL A 160 -3.96 14.44 21.18
N LEU A 161 -2.97 14.66 22.04
CA LEU A 161 -2.38 13.62 22.88
C LEU A 161 -3.44 12.95 23.78
N GLN A 162 -4.27 13.74 24.45
CA GLN A 162 -5.36 13.23 25.29
C GLN A 162 -6.35 12.39 24.51
N LYS A 163 -6.71 12.81 23.29
CA LYS A 163 -7.59 12.05 22.40
C LYS A 163 -6.99 10.68 22.07
N TRP A 164 -5.74 10.64 21.61
CA TRP A 164 -5.07 9.38 21.23
C TRP A 164 -4.98 8.42 22.41
N VAL A 165 -4.60 8.94 23.57
CA VAL A 165 -4.57 8.20 24.84
C VAL A 165 -5.94 7.59 25.17
N GLN A 166 -7.00 8.40 25.11
CA GLN A 166 -8.34 7.99 25.50
C GLN A 166 -8.92 6.92 24.55
N GLU A 167 -8.62 7.01 23.26
CA GLU A 167 -9.03 6.02 22.26
C GLU A 167 -8.31 4.68 22.44
N ASN A 168 -7.02 4.71 22.82
CA ASN A 168 -6.27 3.49 23.05
C ASN A 168 -6.54 2.84 24.39
N LYS A 169 -7.12 3.56 25.36
CA LYS A 169 -7.40 3.03 26.70
C LYS A 169 -8.18 1.71 26.67
N LYS A 170 -9.20 1.60 25.81
CA LYS A 170 -9.99 0.36 25.67
C LYS A 170 -9.14 -0.85 25.23
N TRP A 171 -8.24 -0.63 24.28
CA TRP A 171 -7.35 -1.67 23.76
C TRP A 171 -6.27 -2.05 24.78
N ILE A 172 -5.78 -1.07 25.54
CA ILE A 172 -4.80 -1.25 26.60
C ILE A 172 -5.38 -2.06 27.78
N ASP A 173 -6.60 -1.72 28.21
CA ASP A 173 -7.29 -2.42 29.30
C ASP A 173 -7.51 -3.92 29.00
N GLU A 174 -7.55 -4.31 27.71
CA GLU A 174 -7.66 -5.71 27.27
C GLU A 174 -6.33 -6.48 27.28
N ILE A 175 -5.18 -5.78 27.19
CA ILE A 175 -3.87 -6.40 26.95
C ILE A 175 -2.98 -6.37 28.19
N ILE A 176 -3.06 -5.31 29.00
CA ILE A 176 -2.23 -5.20 30.20
C ILE A 176 -2.98 -5.88 31.36
N GLU A 177 -2.51 -7.07 31.74
CA GLU A 177 -3.07 -7.86 32.85
C GLU A 177 -2.94 -7.16 34.21
N GLU A 178 -1.86 -6.39 34.39
CA GLU A 178 -1.66 -5.54 35.56
C GLU A 178 -2.32 -4.18 35.34
N LYS A 179 -3.32 -3.86 36.17
CA LYS A 179 -3.97 -2.54 36.21
C LYS A 179 -3.00 -1.48 36.77
N GLU A 180 -1.88 -1.24 36.11
CA GLU A 180 -1.17 0.02 36.32
C GLU A 180 -2.15 1.14 35.94
N GLU A 181 -2.44 2.02 36.90
CA GLU A 181 -3.26 3.19 36.62
C GLU A 181 -2.61 3.99 35.49
N PHE A 182 -3.45 4.38 34.53
CA PHE A 182 -3.01 5.18 33.40
C PHE A 182 -2.24 6.40 33.89
N PRO A 183 -1.01 6.64 33.41
CA PRO A 183 -0.19 7.72 33.92
C PRO A 183 -0.82 9.09 33.68
N GLU A 184 -1.24 9.77 34.74
CA GLU A 184 -1.83 11.13 34.66
C GLU A 184 -0.90 12.14 33.97
N TRP A 185 0.42 11.93 34.06
CA TRP A 185 1.42 12.75 33.38
C TRP A 185 1.40 12.62 31.85
N LEU A 186 0.76 11.57 31.28
CA LEU A 186 0.62 11.33 29.84
C LEU A 186 -0.62 12.05 29.25
N LYS A 187 -0.99 13.21 29.81
CA LYS A 187 -2.10 14.03 29.31
C LYS A 187 -1.67 15.42 28.83
N SER A 188 -0.40 15.79 29.04
CA SER A 188 0.12 17.09 28.60
C SER A 188 1.60 17.01 28.27
N PHE A 189 2.01 17.76 27.24
CA PHE A 189 3.40 17.97 26.89
C PHE A 189 4.19 18.79 27.92
N LYS A 190 3.52 19.41 28.90
CA LYS A 190 4.18 20.08 30.04
C LYS A 190 4.74 19.08 31.05
N THR A 191 4.03 17.97 31.25
CA THR A 191 4.38 16.92 32.22
C THR A 191 5.15 15.78 31.58
N LEU A 192 5.01 15.62 30.26
CA LEU A 192 5.79 14.69 29.47
C LEU A 192 7.22 15.21 29.28
N ASP A 193 8.16 14.53 29.91
CA ASP A 193 9.57 14.71 29.60
C ASP A 193 9.93 13.77 28.44
N LEU A 194 10.43 14.32 27.34
CA LEU A 194 10.81 13.56 26.15
C LEU A 194 12.27 13.10 26.19
N GLU A 195 13.06 13.59 27.15
CA GLU A 195 14.45 13.17 27.37
C GLU A 195 14.55 11.97 28.33
N ASP A 196 13.48 11.70 29.10
CA ASP A 196 13.40 10.55 30.01
C ASP A 196 12.93 9.29 29.26
N ASP A 197 13.89 8.43 28.90
CA ASP A 197 13.62 7.21 28.14
C ASP A 197 12.67 6.24 28.87
N ASN A 198 12.65 6.21 30.21
CA ASN A 198 11.70 5.37 30.95
C ASN A 198 10.25 5.85 30.77
N ARG A 199 10.04 7.17 30.68
CA ARG A 199 8.72 7.72 30.37
C ARG A 199 8.34 7.42 28.93
N ILE A 200 9.27 7.57 27.99
CA ILE A 200 9.01 7.23 26.59
C ILE A 200 8.68 5.75 26.42
N GLU A 201 9.31 4.86 27.18
CA GLU A 201 8.98 3.43 27.16
C GLU A 201 7.53 3.19 27.60
N LYS A 202 7.09 3.84 28.69
CA LYS A 202 5.66 3.83 29.07
C LYS A 202 4.78 4.41 27.97
N VAL A 203 5.14 5.54 27.36
CA VAL A 203 4.35 6.10 26.24
C VAL A 203 4.29 5.16 25.04
N HIS A 204 5.40 4.48 24.71
CA HIS A 204 5.47 3.51 23.64
C HIS A 204 4.49 2.36 23.88
N LEU A 205 4.40 1.85 25.11
CA LEU A 205 3.41 0.85 25.49
C LEU A 205 1.98 1.32 25.21
N TYR A 206 1.64 2.56 25.58
CA TYR A 206 0.28 3.09 25.43
C TYR A 206 -0.08 3.56 24.01
N LEU A 207 0.87 4.06 23.22
CA LEU A 207 0.60 4.76 21.96
C LEU A 207 1.15 4.08 20.71
N SER A 208 2.10 3.14 20.81
CA SER A 208 2.77 2.56 19.64
C SER A 208 1.81 1.94 18.61
N ARG A 209 0.66 1.45 19.08
CA ARG A 209 -0.39 0.83 18.26
C ARG A 209 -1.65 1.69 18.12
N ASN A 210 -1.63 2.93 18.61
CA ASN A 210 -2.75 3.84 18.43
C ASN A 210 -2.92 4.16 16.94
N PHE A 211 -4.12 3.92 16.40
CA PHE A 211 -4.40 4.12 14.98
C PHE A 211 -4.13 5.56 14.53
N ASN A 212 -4.61 6.54 15.29
CA ASN A 212 -4.47 7.96 14.93
C ASN A 212 -3.01 8.43 15.06
N PHE A 213 -2.25 7.90 16.00
CA PHE A 213 -0.82 8.22 16.10
C PHE A 213 -0.01 7.58 14.96
N ILE A 214 -0.34 6.35 14.57
CA ILE A 214 0.24 5.70 13.38
C ILE A 214 -0.09 6.51 12.12
N GLU A 215 -1.35 6.91 11.94
CA GLU A 215 -1.78 7.74 10.80
C GLU A 215 -1.03 9.07 10.76
N TYR A 216 -0.92 9.76 11.90
CA TYR A 216 -0.15 10.99 12.04
C TYR A 216 1.32 10.77 11.65
N TYR A 217 1.93 9.70 12.16
CA TYR A 217 3.33 9.39 11.89
C TYR A 217 3.57 9.10 10.41
N LEU A 218 2.74 8.25 9.81
CA LEU A 218 2.82 7.90 8.40
C LEU A 218 2.69 9.15 7.51
N SER A 219 1.75 10.03 7.84
CA SER A 219 1.48 11.24 7.06
C SER A 219 2.58 12.30 7.14
N ASN A 220 3.30 12.39 8.26
CA ASN A 220 4.35 13.40 8.47
C ASN A 220 5.77 12.90 8.15
N PHE A 221 6.03 11.61 8.30
CA PHE A 221 7.38 11.07 8.15
C PHE A 221 7.50 10.05 7.02
N THR A 222 6.62 9.07 6.98
CA THR A 222 6.79 7.95 6.05
C THR A 222 6.42 8.36 4.62
N PHE A 223 5.22 8.90 4.41
CA PHE A 223 4.68 9.21 3.08
C PHE A 223 5.21 10.51 2.48
N GLN A 224 5.64 11.48 3.30
CA GLN A 224 6.29 12.70 2.77
C GLN A 224 7.63 12.40 2.08
N ASN A 225 8.31 11.34 2.51
CA ASN A 225 9.61 10.95 2.00
C ASN A 225 9.52 9.98 0.81
N ILE A 226 8.31 9.64 0.35
CA ILE A 226 8.11 8.80 -0.82
C ILE A 226 8.25 9.63 -2.09
N LYS A 227 9.08 9.16 -3.02
CA LYS A 227 9.18 9.75 -4.34
C LYS A 227 7.98 9.36 -5.18
N HIS A 228 7.18 10.35 -5.55
CA HIS A 228 6.08 10.18 -6.50
C HIS A 228 6.49 10.70 -7.87
N TYR A 229 6.24 9.89 -8.90
CA TYR A 229 6.48 10.26 -10.29
C TYR A 229 5.14 10.42 -11.01
N LYS A 230 4.88 11.60 -11.60
CA LYS A 230 3.63 11.86 -12.35
C LYS A 230 3.49 11.00 -13.60
N LYS A 231 4.61 10.57 -14.17
CA LYS A 231 4.66 9.73 -15.35
C LYS A 231 5.59 8.56 -15.05
N LYS A 232 5.13 7.35 -15.36
CA LYS A 232 5.95 6.16 -15.40
C LYS A 232 6.34 5.93 -16.85
N LEU A 233 7.63 5.95 -17.16
CA LEU A 233 8.10 5.44 -18.44
C LEU A 233 7.94 3.93 -18.41
N THR A 234 7.01 3.42 -19.20
CA THR A 234 6.79 2.00 -19.40
C THR A 234 7.19 1.67 -20.82
N GLY A 235 8.21 0.83 -20.97
CA GLY A 235 8.58 0.21 -22.22
C GLY A 235 9.05 -1.20 -21.91
N ASN A 236 8.61 -2.18 -22.69
CA ASN A 236 9.24 -3.49 -22.68
C ASN A 236 10.24 -3.55 -23.85
N ALA A 237 11.00 -4.64 -23.93
CA ALA A 237 11.96 -4.83 -25.01
C ALA A 237 11.29 -4.74 -26.41
N HIS A 238 10.03 -5.17 -26.54
CA HIS A 238 9.28 -5.07 -27.79
C HIS A 238 8.89 -3.63 -28.14
N THR A 239 8.49 -2.82 -27.15
CA THR A 239 8.20 -1.40 -27.34
C THR A 239 9.43 -0.67 -27.87
N LEU A 240 10.60 -0.93 -27.28
CA LEU A 240 11.87 -0.35 -27.73
C LEU A 240 12.26 -0.86 -29.12
N ALA A 241 11.97 -2.13 -29.43
CA ALA A 241 12.22 -2.72 -30.74
C ALA A 241 11.34 -2.16 -31.88
N GLY A 242 10.18 -1.60 -31.55
CA GLY A 242 9.23 -1.03 -32.51
C GLY A 242 9.47 0.45 -32.87
N GLU A 243 10.22 1.22 -32.07
CA GLU A 243 10.35 2.69 -32.23
C GLU A 243 11.63 3.15 -32.96
N GLY A 244 12.40 2.26 -33.60
CA GLY A 244 13.59 2.66 -34.34
C GLY A 244 14.36 1.51 -35.00
N GLU A 245 15.55 1.82 -35.52
CA GLU A 245 16.48 0.80 -36.03
C GLU A 245 17.00 -0.06 -34.88
N THR A 246 16.66 -1.34 -34.89
CA THR A 246 17.01 -2.26 -33.82
C THR A 246 17.93 -3.36 -34.33
N LYS A 247 19.04 -3.56 -33.61
CA LYS A 247 19.98 -4.66 -33.83
C LYS A 247 20.04 -5.47 -32.55
N GLY A 248 19.77 -6.76 -32.66
CA GLY A 248 19.81 -7.70 -31.56
C GLY A 248 20.65 -8.90 -31.91
N PHE A 249 21.19 -9.56 -30.90
CA PHE A 249 21.84 -10.85 -31.03
C PHE A 249 21.07 -11.86 -30.20
N SER A 250 20.67 -12.97 -30.82
CA SER A 250 20.11 -14.11 -30.11
C SER A 250 21.01 -15.31 -30.27
N GLY A 251 21.21 -16.05 -29.17
CA GLY A 251 21.90 -17.34 -29.22
C GLY A 251 20.99 -18.47 -29.75
N THR A 252 19.68 -18.26 -29.73
CA THR A 252 18.65 -19.23 -30.13
C THR A 252 17.56 -18.54 -30.93
N ASP A 253 16.91 -19.28 -31.80
CA ASP A 253 15.96 -18.77 -32.79
C ASP A 253 14.51 -19.08 -32.44
N ASP A 254 14.24 -19.38 -31.17
CA ASP A 254 12.95 -19.82 -30.63
C ASP A 254 11.93 -18.67 -30.45
N ARG A 255 12.37 -17.41 -30.52
CA ARG A 255 11.52 -16.23 -30.25
C ARG A 255 11.07 -15.46 -31.48
N ASN A 256 11.42 -15.89 -32.69
CA ASN A 256 11.11 -15.16 -33.93
C ASN A 256 9.62 -14.84 -34.07
N ASP A 257 8.75 -15.80 -33.76
CA ASP A 257 7.30 -15.64 -33.90
C ASP A 257 6.71 -14.59 -32.93
N THR A 258 7.46 -14.20 -31.90
CA THR A 258 7.04 -13.21 -30.91
C THR A 258 7.69 -11.84 -31.12
N MET A 259 8.64 -11.72 -32.06
CA MET A 259 9.33 -10.46 -32.33
C MET A 259 8.42 -9.48 -33.10
N PRO A 260 8.62 -8.16 -32.96
CA PRO A 260 7.93 -7.19 -33.79
C PRO A 260 8.25 -7.40 -35.27
N GLU A 261 7.31 -7.07 -36.17
CA GLU A 261 7.49 -7.25 -37.63
C GLU A 261 8.70 -6.51 -38.20
N SER A 262 9.14 -5.41 -37.54
CA SER A 262 10.34 -4.65 -37.91
C SER A 262 11.65 -5.42 -37.69
N VAL A 263 11.64 -6.49 -36.90
CA VAL A 263 12.82 -7.28 -36.56
C VAL A 263 12.85 -8.53 -37.44
N VAL A 264 13.69 -8.50 -38.48
CA VAL A 264 13.92 -9.66 -39.35
C VAL A 264 15.12 -10.46 -38.83
N PRO A 265 14.92 -11.72 -38.42
CA PRO A 265 15.99 -12.56 -37.90
C PRO A 265 16.92 -13.02 -39.03
N GLU A 266 18.23 -12.84 -38.84
CA GLU A 266 19.26 -13.33 -39.74
C GLU A 266 19.93 -14.58 -39.15
N ARG A 267 19.67 -15.76 -39.73
CA ARG A 267 20.27 -17.01 -39.27
C ARG A 267 21.67 -17.19 -39.85
N LEU A 268 22.67 -17.15 -38.99
CA LEU A 268 24.02 -17.58 -39.33
C LEU A 268 24.13 -19.10 -39.36
N SER A 269 24.88 -19.66 -40.32
CA SER A 269 25.11 -21.10 -40.43
C SER A 269 25.77 -21.71 -39.19
N SER A 270 26.61 -20.92 -38.49
CA SER A 270 27.23 -21.30 -37.22
C SER A 270 26.23 -21.48 -36.07
N GLN A 271 25.03 -20.93 -36.18
CA GLN A 271 23.95 -21.02 -35.19
C GLN A 271 22.95 -22.15 -35.49
N SER A 272 23.22 -22.98 -36.50
CA SER A 272 22.41 -24.16 -36.78
C SER A 272 22.42 -25.12 -35.58
N GLY A 273 21.22 -25.50 -35.12
CA GLY A 273 21.05 -26.45 -34.02
C GLY A 273 21.17 -25.88 -32.60
N THR A 274 21.29 -24.56 -32.41
CA THR A 274 21.36 -23.95 -31.07
C THR A 274 20.10 -24.20 -30.24
N ASN A 275 18.91 -24.16 -30.85
CA ASN A 275 17.64 -24.52 -30.17
C ASN A 275 17.66 -25.96 -29.65
N GLY A 276 18.16 -26.90 -30.47
CA GLY A 276 18.31 -28.31 -30.07
C GLY A 276 19.30 -28.49 -28.92
N LYS A 277 20.41 -27.74 -28.92
CA LYS A 277 21.36 -27.72 -27.79
C LYS A 277 20.72 -27.18 -26.51
N MET A 278 19.93 -26.11 -26.59
CA MET A 278 19.21 -25.56 -25.44
C MET A 278 18.26 -26.61 -24.85
N LEU A 279 17.43 -27.25 -25.69
CA LEU A 279 16.51 -28.31 -25.27
C LEU A 279 17.25 -29.51 -24.65
N HIS A 280 18.37 -29.92 -25.22
CA HIS A 280 19.20 -30.98 -24.66
C HIS A 280 19.73 -30.63 -23.27
N ILE A 281 20.13 -29.39 -23.01
CA ILE A 281 20.59 -28.95 -21.68
C ILE A 281 19.42 -28.94 -20.69
N LEU A 282 18.29 -28.36 -21.08
CA LEU A 282 17.11 -28.24 -20.22
C LEU A 282 16.50 -29.61 -19.86
N SER A 283 16.61 -30.60 -20.74
CA SER A 283 16.11 -31.96 -20.53
C SER A 283 17.05 -32.90 -19.77
N ARG A 284 18.20 -32.42 -19.27
CA ARG A 284 19.08 -33.24 -18.42
C ARG A 284 18.45 -33.48 -17.05
N GLU A 285 18.66 -34.68 -16.51
CA GLU A 285 18.15 -35.09 -15.19
C GLU A 285 18.54 -34.12 -14.05
N ILE A 286 19.70 -33.46 -14.15
CA ILE A 286 20.15 -32.48 -13.14
C ILE A 286 19.26 -31.22 -13.05
N ASN A 287 18.44 -30.97 -14.08
CA ASN A 287 17.51 -29.84 -14.17
C ASN A 287 16.04 -30.26 -13.97
N SER A 288 15.79 -31.54 -13.65
CA SER A 288 14.47 -32.11 -13.32
C SER A 288 14.25 -32.11 -11.80
#